data_AF-F6BBF5-F1
#
_entry.id   AF-F6BBF5-F1
#
_cell.length_a   1.000
_cell.length_b   1.000
_cell.length_c   1.000
_cell.angle_alpha   90.00
_cell.angle_beta   90.00
_cell.angle_gamma   90.00
#
_symmetry.space_group_name_H-M   'P 1'
#
loop_
_entity.id
_entity.type
_entity.pdbx_description
1 polymer ?
#
loop_
_entity_poly.entity_id
_entity_poly.type
_entity_poly.pdbx_seq_one_letter_code
_entity_poly.pdbx_strand_id
1 'polypeptide(L)'
;MKVKELMDTNFLKVYPDYTVEEVAKLMHEKNRYSAPVVDEHDKLVGWVNAIDLLILNDEDKKKEIKEFMHDVDKVIVLNENDEAREAVIKIVKYKVVSIPVVNNEGKVVGIVRNCDITKTLAKLYDIPVYKLFKTLQEQLRGITWEELMEAAAIVTKQTTGEEITPEEYERRIKNATFGKAIWACGGLEKFFAGLIRIGEVALARKVAKKRGM
;
A
#
# COMPACT_ATOMS: atom_id res chain seq x y z
N MET A 1 6.79 4.73 1.92
CA MET A 1 6.54 3.66 0.93
C MET A 1 6.30 4.33 -0.40
N LYS A 2 7.10 3.98 -1.39
CA LYS A 2 7.06 4.51 -2.75
C LYS A 2 6.23 3.62 -3.67
N VAL A 3 5.80 4.16 -4.81
CA VAL A 3 5.06 3.41 -5.83
C VAL A 3 5.80 2.16 -6.30
N LYS A 4 7.13 2.22 -6.46
CA LYS A 4 7.94 1.04 -6.83
C LYS A 4 7.89 -0.13 -5.85
N GLU A 5 7.54 0.11 -4.59
CA GLU A 5 7.36 -0.93 -3.57
C GLU A 5 5.95 -1.58 -3.64
N LEU A 6 5.03 -0.94 -4.37
CA LEU A 6 3.63 -1.35 -4.54
C LEU A 6 3.35 -1.98 -5.91
N MET A 7 4.02 -1.50 -6.95
CA MET A 7 3.71 -1.85 -8.35
C MET A 7 3.96 -3.32 -8.67
N ASP A 8 3.18 -3.84 -9.62
CA ASP A 8 3.48 -5.11 -10.29
C ASP A 8 4.46 -4.87 -11.43
N THR A 9 5.64 -5.47 -11.32
CA THR A 9 6.68 -5.45 -12.36
C THR A 9 6.49 -6.55 -13.41
N ASN A 10 5.59 -7.52 -13.18
CA ASN A 10 5.23 -8.55 -14.14
C ASN A 10 3.91 -8.19 -14.84
N PHE A 11 3.96 -7.19 -15.71
CA PHE A 11 2.80 -6.69 -16.45
C PHE A 11 2.86 -7.06 -17.93
N LEU A 12 1.69 -7.09 -18.57
CA LEU A 12 1.57 -7.29 -20.01
C LEU A 12 1.94 -5.97 -20.70
N LYS A 13 2.98 -6.00 -21.54
CA LYS A 13 3.31 -4.92 -22.47
C LYS A 13 2.70 -5.23 -23.84
N VAL A 14 2.13 -4.22 -24.48
CA VAL A 14 1.57 -4.30 -25.84
C VAL A 14 2.33 -3.30 -26.71
N TYR A 15 2.51 -3.62 -28.00
CA TYR A 15 3.11 -2.70 -28.97
C TYR A 15 2.06 -2.18 -29.96
N PRO A 16 2.23 -0.98 -30.55
CA PRO A 16 1.23 -0.33 -31.39
C PRO A 16 0.80 -1.13 -32.62
N ASP A 17 1.71 -1.96 -33.14
CA ASP A 17 1.56 -2.78 -34.34
C ASP A 17 0.87 -4.13 -34.08
N TYR A 18 0.66 -4.49 -32.81
CA TYR A 18 -0.09 -5.70 -32.47
C TYR A 18 -1.53 -5.54 -32.93
N THR A 19 -2.12 -6.61 -33.45
CA THR A 19 -3.54 -6.61 -33.80
C THR A 19 -4.41 -6.63 -32.54
N VAL A 20 -5.63 -6.11 -32.65
CA VAL A 20 -6.63 -6.19 -31.58
C VAL A 20 -6.85 -7.64 -31.11
N GLU A 21 -6.88 -8.60 -32.04
CA GLU A 21 -7.04 -10.02 -31.73
C GLU A 21 -5.87 -10.58 -30.91
N GLU A 22 -4.63 -10.26 -31.28
CA GLU A 22 -3.45 -10.67 -30.52
C GLU A 22 -3.45 -10.08 -29.11
N VAL A 23 -3.78 -8.81 -28.97
CA VAL A 23 -3.87 -8.13 -27.67
C VAL A 23 -4.94 -8.79 -26.80
N ALA A 24 -6.12 -9.08 -27.35
CA ALA A 24 -7.20 -9.75 -26.62
C ALA A 24 -6.78 -11.15 -26.14
N LYS A 25 -6.09 -11.93 -26.98
CA LYS A 25 -5.55 -13.25 -26.61
C LYS A 25 -4.52 -13.13 -25.49
N LEU A 26 -3.55 -12.22 -25.62
CA LEU A 26 -2.53 -11.98 -24.59
C LEU A 26 -3.14 -11.56 -23.24
N MET A 27 -4.14 -10.67 -23.28
CA MET A 27 -4.89 -10.26 -22.09
C MET A 27 -5.58 -11.44 -21.41
N HIS A 28 -6.23 -12.31 -22.19
CA HIS A 28 -6.88 -13.51 -21.69
C HIS A 28 -5.88 -14.48 -21.06
N GLU A 29 -4.82 -14.84 -21.78
CA GLU A 29 -3.79 -15.80 -21.34
C GLU A 29 -3.06 -15.33 -20.07
N LYS A 30 -2.78 -14.02 -19.97
CA LYS A 30 -2.07 -13.44 -18.82
C LYS A 30 -3.01 -12.99 -17.71
N ASN A 31 -4.32 -13.18 -17.87
CA ASN A 31 -5.37 -12.73 -16.95
C ASN A 31 -5.19 -11.25 -16.58
N ARG A 32 -5.05 -10.40 -17.61
CA ARG A 32 -4.87 -8.94 -17.50
C ARG A 32 -6.05 -8.25 -18.19
N TYR A 33 -6.66 -7.27 -17.51
CA TYR A 33 -7.81 -6.52 -18.01
C TYR A 33 -7.44 -5.17 -18.63
N SER A 34 -6.18 -4.78 -18.55
CA SER A 34 -5.64 -3.56 -19.14
C SER A 34 -4.14 -3.72 -19.37
N ALA A 35 -3.60 -3.00 -20.34
CA ALA A 35 -2.17 -3.00 -20.64
C ALA A 35 -1.71 -1.62 -21.18
N PRO A 36 -0.49 -1.20 -20.85
CA PRO A 36 0.18 -0.11 -21.54
C PRO A 36 0.56 -0.54 -22.96
N VAL A 37 0.35 0.37 -23.90
CA VAL A 37 0.94 0.30 -25.22
C VAL A 37 2.26 1.08 -25.17
N VAL A 38 3.37 0.43 -25.54
CA VAL A 38 4.73 0.99 -25.46
C VAL A 38 5.45 0.96 -26.80
N ASP A 39 6.35 1.91 -27.02
CA ASP A 39 7.26 1.90 -28.18
C ASP A 39 8.43 0.90 -28.01
N GLU A 40 9.31 0.82 -29.01
CA GLU A 40 10.51 -0.01 -29.00
C GLU A 40 11.52 0.34 -27.88
N HIS A 41 11.35 1.49 -27.22
CA HIS A 41 12.16 1.97 -26.12
C HIS A 41 11.46 1.85 -24.76
N ASP A 42 10.35 1.10 -24.70
CA ASP A 42 9.49 0.91 -23.52
C ASP A 42 8.82 2.20 -23.01
N LYS A 43 8.73 3.25 -23.83
CA LYS A 43 7.99 4.47 -23.46
C LYS A 43 6.50 4.29 -23.69
N LEU A 44 5.70 4.85 -22.80
CA LEU A 44 4.24 4.81 -22.90
C LEU A 44 3.77 5.64 -24.10
N VAL A 45 3.05 5.00 -25.04
CA VAL A 45 2.44 5.66 -26.21
C VAL A 45 0.92 5.55 -26.23
N GLY A 46 0.35 4.68 -25.40
CA GLY A 46 -1.10 4.60 -25.21
C GLY A 46 -1.49 3.57 -24.16
N TRP A 47 -2.78 3.31 -24.07
CA TRP A 47 -3.35 2.40 -23.08
C TRP A 47 -4.55 1.65 -23.63
N VAL A 48 -4.71 0.38 -23.28
CA VAL A 48 -5.84 -0.43 -23.71
C VAL A 48 -6.50 -1.11 -22.53
N ASN A 49 -7.85 -1.14 -22.52
CA ASN A 49 -8.63 -1.95 -21.60
C ASN A 49 -9.35 -3.06 -22.36
N ALA A 50 -9.48 -4.23 -21.74
CA ALA A 50 -10.15 -5.37 -22.35
C ALA A 50 -11.61 -5.07 -22.72
N ILE A 51 -12.29 -4.22 -21.96
CA ILE A 51 -13.69 -3.85 -22.21
C ILE A 51 -13.88 -3.08 -23.52
N ASP A 52 -12.89 -2.28 -23.92
CA ASP A 52 -12.92 -1.50 -25.15
C ASP A 52 -12.82 -2.42 -26.37
N LEU A 53 -12.18 -3.59 -26.21
CA LEU A 53 -12.03 -4.58 -27.28
C LEU A 53 -13.28 -5.46 -27.47
N LEU A 54 -14.17 -5.52 -26.47
CA LEU A 54 -15.36 -6.39 -26.52
C LEU A 54 -16.40 -5.92 -27.54
N ILE A 55 -16.44 -4.63 -27.84
CA ILE A 55 -17.43 -4.02 -28.75
C ILE A 55 -16.96 -3.99 -30.21
N LEU A 56 -15.74 -4.46 -30.50
CA LEU A 56 -15.13 -4.42 -31.82
C LEU A 56 -15.60 -5.60 -32.69
N ASN A 57 -15.85 -5.33 -33.96
CA ASN A 57 -16.27 -6.34 -34.93
C ASN A 57 -15.08 -7.18 -35.45
N ASP A 58 -15.34 -8.20 -36.27
CA ASP A 58 -14.29 -9.11 -36.76
C ASP A 58 -13.32 -8.47 -37.77
N GLU A 59 -13.70 -7.37 -38.42
CA GLU A 59 -12.80 -6.60 -39.28
C GLU A 59 -11.84 -5.75 -38.43
N ASP A 60 -12.34 -5.11 -37.39
CA ASP A 60 -11.56 -4.32 -36.44
C ASP A 60 -10.56 -5.18 -35.67
N LYS A 61 -10.91 -6.43 -35.36
CA LYS A 61 -10.01 -7.38 -34.69
C LYS A 61 -8.69 -7.63 -35.44
N LYS A 62 -8.68 -7.44 -36.75
CA LYS A 62 -7.51 -7.64 -37.62
C LYS A 62 -6.64 -6.39 -37.77
N LYS A 63 -7.12 -5.24 -37.32
CA LYS A 63 -6.41 -3.97 -37.39
C LYS A 63 -5.46 -3.82 -36.21
N GLU A 64 -4.52 -2.89 -36.35
CA GLU A 64 -3.51 -2.58 -35.34
C GLU A 64 -4.12 -1.88 -34.12
N ILE A 65 -3.63 -2.20 -32.92
CA ILE A 65 -4.18 -1.71 -31.65
C ILE A 65 -4.02 -0.20 -31.50
N LYS A 66 -3.03 0.41 -32.18
CA LYS A 66 -2.83 1.87 -32.18
C LYS A 66 -4.05 2.65 -32.67
N GLU A 67 -4.94 2.04 -33.45
CA GLU A 67 -6.17 2.65 -33.93
C GLU A 67 -7.29 2.70 -32.86
N PHE A 68 -7.16 1.89 -31.79
CA PHE A 68 -8.21 1.69 -30.78
C PHE A 68 -7.74 2.00 -29.35
N MET A 69 -6.43 2.19 -29.13
CA MET A 69 -5.89 2.54 -27.83
C MET A 69 -6.32 3.94 -27.38
N HIS A 70 -6.36 4.15 -26.08
CA HIS A 70 -6.46 5.49 -25.50
C HIS A 70 -5.14 6.22 -25.69
N ASP A 71 -5.22 7.45 -26.19
CA ASP A 71 -4.07 8.35 -26.35
C ASP A 71 -3.35 8.59 -25.02
N VAL A 72 -2.01 8.68 -25.08
CA VAL A 72 -1.15 8.84 -23.90
C VAL A 72 -1.49 10.06 -23.02
N ASP A 73 -1.99 11.15 -23.61
CA ASP A 73 -2.36 12.38 -22.89
C ASP A 73 -3.58 12.19 -21.98
N LYS A 74 -4.41 11.19 -22.25
CA LYS A 74 -5.57 10.81 -21.44
C LYS A 74 -5.24 9.77 -20.37
N VAL A 75 -4.03 9.21 -20.39
CA VAL A 75 -3.61 8.17 -19.45
C VAL A 75 -3.14 8.81 -18.16
N ILE A 76 -3.73 8.38 -17.04
CA ILE A 76 -3.24 8.74 -15.72
C ILE A 76 -1.97 7.94 -15.44
N VAL A 77 -0.85 8.62 -15.17
CA VAL A 77 0.47 7.98 -14.95
C VAL A 77 0.98 8.27 -13.52
N LEU A 78 1.76 7.36 -12.96
CA LEU A 78 2.56 7.55 -11.73
C LEU A 78 4.06 7.48 -12.04
N ASN A 79 4.87 8.21 -11.31
CA ASN A 79 6.32 7.98 -11.28
C ASN A 79 6.65 6.91 -10.22
N GLU A 80 7.64 6.07 -10.49
CA GLU A 80 8.07 5.00 -9.58
C GLU A 80 8.52 5.50 -8.18
N ASN A 81 8.97 6.77 -8.10
CA ASN A 81 9.43 7.42 -6.88
C ASN A 81 8.36 8.29 -6.20
N ASP A 82 7.14 8.34 -6.75
CA ASP A 82 5.98 8.95 -6.09
C ASP A 82 5.68 8.22 -4.77
N GLU A 83 5.03 8.91 -3.83
CA GLU A 83 4.51 8.27 -2.63
C GLU A 83 3.39 7.29 -2.99
N ALA A 84 3.35 6.12 -2.37
CA ALA A 84 2.34 5.09 -2.67
C ALA A 84 0.89 5.59 -2.48
N ARG A 85 0.68 6.58 -1.59
CA ARG A 85 -0.62 7.23 -1.38
C ARG A 85 -1.16 7.90 -2.65
N GLU A 86 -0.29 8.37 -3.54
CA GLU A 86 -0.69 9.02 -4.79
C GLU A 86 -1.41 8.03 -5.71
N ALA A 87 -1.01 6.76 -5.68
CA ALA A 87 -1.71 5.71 -6.42
C ALA A 87 -3.15 5.52 -5.91
N VAL A 88 -3.33 5.51 -4.59
CA VAL A 88 -4.66 5.41 -3.96
C VAL A 88 -5.53 6.61 -4.34
N ILE A 89 -5.00 7.82 -4.22
CA ILE A 89 -5.71 9.06 -4.54
C ILE A 89 -6.13 9.08 -6.02
N LYS A 90 -5.20 8.77 -6.94
CA LYS A 90 -5.47 8.78 -8.37
C LYS A 90 -6.49 7.71 -8.78
N ILE A 91 -6.39 6.49 -8.25
CA ILE A 91 -7.36 5.42 -8.52
C ILE A 91 -8.77 5.82 -8.07
N VAL A 92 -8.90 6.38 -6.87
CA VAL A 92 -10.21 6.81 -6.34
C VAL A 92 -10.75 8.00 -7.14
N LYS A 93 -9.92 9.01 -7.40
CA LYS A 93 -10.32 10.26 -8.07
C LYS A 93 -10.75 10.01 -9.51
N TYR A 94 -9.94 9.27 -10.27
CA TYR A 94 -10.16 9.06 -11.71
C TYR A 94 -10.92 7.76 -12.01
N LYS A 95 -11.23 6.96 -10.99
CA LYS A 95 -11.97 5.68 -11.10
C LYS A 95 -11.35 4.72 -12.12
N VAL A 96 -10.02 4.73 -12.22
CA VAL A 96 -9.26 3.88 -13.13
C VAL A 96 -8.99 2.51 -12.51
N VAL A 97 -9.01 1.46 -13.33
CA VAL A 97 -8.79 0.07 -12.88
C VAL A 97 -7.32 -0.15 -12.52
N SER A 98 -6.41 0.45 -13.28
CA SER A 98 -4.98 0.41 -13.02
C SER A 98 -4.26 1.62 -13.63
N ILE A 99 -3.04 1.86 -13.17
CA ILE A 99 -2.23 3.01 -13.54
C ILE A 99 -0.83 2.52 -13.97
N PRO A 100 -0.34 2.87 -15.18
CA PRO A 100 1.06 2.65 -15.53
C PRO A 100 2.00 3.46 -14.64
N VAL A 101 3.13 2.84 -14.30
CA VAL A 101 4.22 3.45 -13.55
C VAL A 101 5.39 3.64 -14.49
N VAL A 102 5.90 4.87 -14.56
CA VAL A 102 7.08 5.22 -15.36
C VAL A 102 8.26 5.59 -14.47
N ASN A 103 9.47 5.36 -14.97
CA ASN A 103 10.69 5.89 -14.37
C ASN A 103 10.97 7.33 -14.84
N ASN A 104 12.10 7.90 -14.42
CA ASN A 104 12.50 9.27 -14.79
C ASN A 104 12.88 9.43 -16.27
N GLU A 105 13.09 8.33 -17.02
CA GLU A 105 13.35 8.33 -18.46
C GLU A 105 12.04 8.23 -19.29
N GLY A 106 10.89 8.11 -18.62
CA GLY A 106 9.58 7.93 -19.25
C GLY A 106 9.30 6.48 -19.68
N LYS A 107 10.13 5.51 -19.29
CA LYS A 107 9.90 4.09 -19.57
C LYS A 107 8.90 3.50 -18.60
N VAL A 108 8.00 2.66 -19.08
CA VAL A 108 7.05 1.93 -18.25
C VAL A 108 7.77 0.83 -17.49
N VAL A 109 7.80 0.91 -16.17
CA VAL A 109 8.50 -0.03 -15.26
C VAL A 109 7.56 -0.86 -14.39
N GLY A 110 6.27 -0.56 -14.41
CA GLY A 110 5.27 -1.31 -13.65
C GLY A 110 3.85 -0.84 -13.89
N ILE A 111 2.91 -1.49 -13.21
CA ILE A 111 1.51 -1.08 -13.13
C ILE A 111 1.06 -1.17 -11.67
N VAL A 112 0.25 -0.21 -11.21
CA VAL A 112 -0.48 -0.33 -9.94
C VAL A 112 -1.95 -0.61 -10.20
N ARG A 113 -2.48 -1.68 -9.61
CA ARG A 113 -3.92 -2.01 -9.61
C ARG A 113 -4.50 -1.92 -8.20
N ASN A 114 -5.82 -1.89 -8.13
CA ASN A 114 -6.55 -2.03 -6.86
C ASN A 114 -6.11 -3.26 -6.05
N CYS A 115 -5.87 -4.40 -6.71
CA CYS A 115 -5.44 -5.62 -6.02
C CYS A 115 -4.02 -5.52 -5.43
N ASP A 116 -3.16 -4.66 -5.96
CA ASP A 116 -1.81 -4.45 -5.43
C ASP A 116 -1.87 -3.59 -4.15
N ILE A 117 -2.75 -2.59 -4.14
CA ILE A 117 -3.07 -1.78 -2.94
C ILE A 117 -3.66 -2.68 -1.85
N THR A 118 -4.65 -3.51 -2.17
CA THR A 118 -5.28 -4.39 -1.17
C THR A 118 -4.31 -5.44 -0.63
N LYS A 119 -3.46 -6.04 -1.49
CA LYS A 119 -2.38 -6.93 -1.03
C LYS A 119 -1.43 -6.24 -0.07
N THR A 120 -1.09 -4.97 -0.33
CA THR A 120 -0.22 -4.19 0.55
C THR A 120 -0.90 -3.88 1.87
N LEU A 121 -2.17 -3.50 1.86
CA LEU A 121 -2.96 -3.31 3.08
C LEU A 121 -3.08 -4.60 3.89
N ALA A 122 -3.32 -5.76 3.27
CA ALA A 122 -3.37 -7.05 3.95
C ALA A 122 -2.06 -7.35 4.70
N LYS A 123 -0.90 -7.15 4.04
CA LYS A 123 0.41 -7.29 4.69
C LYS A 123 0.59 -6.38 5.90
N LEU A 124 0.08 -5.14 5.83
CA LEU A 124 0.14 -4.20 6.96
C LEU A 124 -0.76 -4.67 8.11
N TYR A 125 -1.94 -5.21 7.81
CA TYR A 125 -2.89 -5.70 8.82
C TYR A 125 -2.32 -6.87 9.64
N ASP A 126 -1.45 -7.68 9.04
CA ASP A 126 -0.82 -8.85 9.67
C ASP A 126 0.43 -8.53 10.50
N ILE A 127 0.89 -7.27 10.51
CA ILE A 127 2.06 -6.87 11.31
C ILE A 127 1.76 -7.10 12.80
N PRO A 128 2.60 -7.86 13.54
CA PRO A 128 2.44 -8.00 14.98
C PRO A 128 2.56 -6.65 15.69
N VAL A 129 1.66 -6.35 16.63
CA VAL A 129 1.69 -5.11 17.41
C VAL A 129 3.03 -4.95 18.14
N TYR A 130 3.64 -6.07 18.55
CA TYR A 130 5.00 -6.10 19.08
C TYR A 130 6.03 -5.36 18.21
N LYS A 131 5.99 -5.51 16.87
CA LYS A 131 6.92 -4.80 15.97
C LYS A 131 6.72 -3.29 16.05
N LEU A 132 5.47 -2.84 16.13
CA LEU A 132 5.13 -1.41 16.27
C LEU A 132 5.68 -0.84 17.59
N PHE A 133 5.54 -1.59 18.69
CA PHE A 133 6.10 -1.19 19.98
C PHE A 133 7.63 -1.17 19.97
N LYS A 134 8.30 -2.08 19.24
CA LYS A 134 9.76 -2.03 19.08
C LYS A 134 10.19 -0.77 18.34
N THR A 135 9.54 -0.42 17.24
CA THR A 135 9.79 0.84 16.54
C THR A 135 9.52 2.05 17.43
N LEU A 136 8.43 2.03 18.23
CA LEU A 136 8.15 3.10 19.20
C LEU A 136 9.28 3.24 20.23
N GLN A 137 9.78 2.12 20.78
CA GLN A 137 10.88 2.12 21.74
C GLN A 137 12.15 2.76 21.15
N GLU A 138 12.49 2.44 19.89
CA GLU A 138 13.65 3.01 19.19
C GLU A 138 13.57 4.54 19.07
N GLN A 139 12.36 5.08 18.92
CA GLN A 139 12.13 6.53 18.88
C GLN A 139 12.16 7.17 20.28
N LEU A 140 11.73 6.44 21.32
CA LEU A 140 11.74 6.89 22.72
C LEU A 140 13.14 6.73 23.34
N ARG A 141 14.07 7.61 22.97
CA ARG A 141 15.48 7.56 23.39
C ARG A 141 15.65 7.33 24.90
N GLY A 142 16.27 6.20 25.22
CA GLY A 142 16.64 5.80 26.58
C GLY A 142 15.54 5.08 27.36
N ILE A 143 14.32 4.94 26.86
CA ILE A 143 13.29 4.13 27.52
C ILE A 143 13.61 2.65 27.31
N THR A 144 13.69 1.88 28.39
CA THR A 144 13.89 0.43 28.30
C THR A 144 12.60 -0.25 27.84
N TRP A 145 12.71 -1.49 27.37
CA TRP A 145 11.53 -2.25 26.94
C TRP A 145 10.59 -2.50 28.13
N GLU A 146 11.16 -2.83 29.28
CA GLU A 146 10.44 -3.01 30.54
C GLU A 146 9.69 -1.73 30.97
N GLU A 147 10.35 -0.56 30.93
CA GLU A 147 9.71 0.73 31.23
C GLU A 147 8.54 1.03 30.28
N LEU A 148 8.66 0.64 28.99
CA LEU A 148 7.59 0.81 28.01
C LEU A 148 6.40 -0.13 28.29
N MET A 149 6.67 -1.39 28.66
CA MET A 149 5.62 -2.35 29.02
C MET A 149 4.92 -1.98 30.33
N GLU A 150 5.66 -1.47 31.34
CA GLU A 150 5.08 -0.87 32.55
C GLU A 150 4.10 0.26 32.20
N ALA A 151 4.53 1.19 31.34
CA ALA A 151 3.68 2.30 30.92
C ALA A 151 2.44 1.81 30.17
N ALA A 152 2.57 0.81 29.31
CA ALA A 152 1.47 0.22 28.58
C ALA A 152 0.43 -0.46 29.50
N ALA A 153 0.89 -1.19 30.52
CA ALA A 153 0.02 -1.78 31.54
C ALA A 153 -0.75 -0.70 32.33
N ILE A 154 -0.08 0.38 32.74
CA ILE A 154 -0.70 1.52 33.43
C ILE A 154 -1.77 2.17 32.56
N VAL A 155 -1.46 2.46 31.29
CA VAL A 155 -2.41 3.09 30.36
C VAL A 155 -3.60 2.17 30.11
N THR A 156 -3.38 0.85 30.03
CA THR A 156 -4.47 -0.13 29.88
C THR A 156 -5.43 -0.05 31.06
N LYS A 157 -4.90 -0.10 32.30
CA LYS A 157 -5.71 0.05 33.52
C LYS A 157 -6.49 1.37 33.54
N GLN A 158 -5.86 2.48 33.15
CA GLN A 158 -6.51 3.79 33.09
C GLN A 158 -7.62 3.88 32.04
N THR A 159 -7.49 3.16 30.93
CA THR A 159 -8.39 3.28 29.78
C THR A 159 -9.56 2.30 29.86
N THR A 160 -9.31 1.07 30.30
CA THR A 160 -10.30 -0.02 30.27
C THR A 160 -10.68 -0.53 31.66
N GLY A 161 -9.96 -0.14 32.71
CA GLY A 161 -10.09 -0.71 34.05
C GLY A 161 -9.42 -2.09 34.22
N GLU A 162 -8.85 -2.65 33.15
CA GLU A 162 -8.19 -3.96 33.20
C GLU A 162 -6.83 -3.89 33.89
N GLU A 163 -6.63 -4.71 34.92
CA GLU A 163 -5.31 -4.94 35.50
C GLU A 163 -4.56 -6.00 34.69
N ILE A 164 -3.35 -5.65 34.23
CA ILE A 164 -2.49 -6.53 33.43
C ILE A 164 -1.04 -6.29 33.80
N THR A 165 -0.22 -7.35 33.86
CA THR A 165 1.22 -7.18 34.09
C THR A 165 1.97 -6.76 32.82
N PRO A 166 3.18 -6.18 32.92
CA PRO A 166 4.02 -5.87 31.77
C PRO A 166 4.29 -7.10 30.87
N GLU A 167 4.53 -8.27 31.45
CA GLU A 167 4.81 -9.53 30.74
C GLU A 167 3.57 -10.05 30.02
N GLU A 168 2.40 -9.94 30.67
CA GLU A 168 1.12 -10.30 30.06
C GLU A 168 0.77 -9.38 28.89
N TYR A 169 1.03 -8.08 29.04
CA TYR A 169 0.86 -7.11 27.96
C TYR A 169 1.80 -7.40 26.80
N GLU A 170 3.07 -7.73 27.06
CA GLU A 170 4.03 -8.13 26.03
C GLU A 170 3.53 -9.37 25.26
N ARG A 171 3.07 -10.39 25.98
CA ARG A 171 2.49 -11.60 25.36
C ARG A 171 1.26 -11.27 24.51
N ARG A 172 0.42 -10.34 24.96
CA ARG A 172 -0.75 -9.86 24.21
C ARG A 172 -0.33 -9.21 22.88
N ILE A 173 0.62 -8.29 22.88
CA ILE A 173 1.05 -7.59 21.66
C ILE A 173 1.86 -8.48 20.70
N LYS A 174 2.49 -9.56 21.19
CA LYS A 174 3.11 -10.59 20.33
C LYS A 174 2.07 -11.41 19.56
N ASN A 175 0.90 -11.64 20.17
CA ASN A 175 -0.17 -12.45 19.59
C ASN A 175 -1.28 -11.61 18.90
N ALA A 176 -1.18 -10.28 18.96
CA ALA A 176 -2.09 -9.36 18.30
C ALA A 176 -1.47 -8.81 17.02
N THR A 177 -2.29 -8.69 15.97
CA THR A 177 -1.91 -8.02 14.73
C THR A 177 -2.39 -6.57 14.74
N PHE A 178 -1.77 -5.74 13.90
CA PHE A 178 -2.10 -4.33 13.77
C PHE A 178 -3.57 -4.12 13.41
N GLY A 179 -4.09 -4.91 12.45
CA GLY A 179 -5.50 -4.87 12.06
C GLY A 179 -6.45 -5.16 13.23
N LYS A 180 -6.16 -6.19 14.02
CA LYS A 180 -6.96 -6.55 15.21
C LYS A 180 -6.89 -5.45 16.28
N ALA A 181 -5.72 -4.85 16.48
CA ALA A 181 -5.55 -3.77 17.45
C ALA A 181 -6.29 -2.49 17.06
N ILE A 182 -6.24 -2.08 15.79
CA ILE A 182 -7.03 -0.95 15.27
C ILE A 182 -8.51 -1.15 15.57
N TRP A 183 -9.02 -2.36 15.30
CA TRP A 183 -10.43 -2.67 15.48
C TRP A 183 -10.83 -2.67 16.95
N ALA A 184 -10.01 -3.26 17.83
CA ALA A 184 -10.22 -3.25 19.27
C ALA A 184 -10.20 -1.83 19.87
N CYS A 185 -9.37 -0.93 19.34
CA CYS A 185 -9.33 0.47 19.74
C CYS A 185 -10.49 1.30 19.17
N GLY A 186 -11.31 0.75 18.28
CA GLY A 186 -12.40 1.47 17.62
C GLY A 186 -11.92 2.50 16.59
N GLY A 187 -10.79 2.25 15.93
CA GLY A 187 -10.27 3.07 14.84
C GLY A 187 -8.77 3.34 14.90
N LEU A 188 -8.21 3.71 13.76
CA LEU A 188 -6.77 3.95 13.59
C LEU A 188 -6.29 5.13 14.45
N GLU A 189 -7.09 6.20 14.52
CA GLU A 189 -6.79 7.41 15.29
C GLU A 189 -6.68 7.10 16.79
N LYS A 190 -7.64 6.34 17.33
CA LYS A 190 -7.64 5.94 18.75
C LYS A 190 -6.47 5.02 19.08
N PHE A 191 -6.10 4.13 18.17
CA PHE A 191 -4.91 3.29 18.33
C PHE A 191 -3.63 4.15 18.44
N PHE A 192 -3.43 5.12 17.54
CA PHE A 192 -2.27 6.02 17.61
C PHE A 192 -2.27 6.93 18.83
N ALA A 193 -3.44 7.48 19.22
CA ALA A 193 -3.57 8.24 20.45
C ALA A 193 -3.16 7.42 21.68
N GLY A 194 -3.52 6.13 21.71
CA GLY A 194 -3.08 5.17 22.72
C GLY A 194 -1.57 5.00 22.76
N LEU A 195 -0.92 4.81 21.60
CA LEU A 195 0.54 4.70 21.51
C LEU A 195 1.26 5.95 22.01
N ILE A 196 0.76 7.14 21.63
CA ILE A 196 1.29 8.43 22.11
C ILE A 196 1.20 8.48 23.63
N ARG A 197 0.02 8.15 24.19
CA ARG A 197 -0.22 8.16 25.64
C ARG A 197 0.72 7.22 26.40
N ILE A 198 0.99 6.03 25.86
CA ILE A 198 1.96 5.09 26.43
C ILE A 198 3.36 5.71 26.45
N GLY A 199 3.78 6.34 25.36
CA GLY A 199 5.08 7.03 25.29
C GLY A 199 5.21 8.18 26.31
N GLU A 200 4.17 8.99 26.47
CA GLU A 200 4.13 10.06 27.47
C GLU A 200 4.29 9.52 28.90
N VAL A 201 3.55 8.47 29.25
CA VAL A 201 3.62 7.85 30.59
C VAL A 201 5.01 7.26 30.84
N ALA A 202 5.61 6.61 29.84
CA ALA A 202 6.97 6.06 29.96
C ALA A 202 8.00 7.17 30.24
N LEU A 203 7.96 8.27 29.47
CA LEU A 203 8.85 9.41 29.65
C LEU A 203 8.65 10.09 31.00
N ALA A 204 7.40 10.35 31.40
CA ALA A 204 7.08 11.00 32.67
C ALA A 204 7.61 10.20 33.87
N ARG A 205 7.42 8.87 33.86
CA ARG A 205 7.93 7.98 34.92
C ARG A 205 9.45 7.99 35.00
N LYS A 206 10.13 7.95 33.85
CA LYS A 206 11.58 7.99 33.83
C LYS A 206 12.13 9.31 34.39
N VAL A 207 11.48 10.44 34.08
CA VAL A 207 11.86 11.74 34.64
C VAL A 207 11.61 11.78 36.15
N ALA A 208 10.49 11.25 36.63
CA ALA A 208 10.19 11.15 38.07
C ALA A 208 11.26 10.33 38.81
N LYS A 209 11.57 9.12 38.31
CA LYS A 209 12.63 8.26 38.86
C LYS A 209 13.99 8.98 38.93
N LYS A 210 14.38 9.74 37.89
CA LYS A 210 15.62 10.53 37.90
C LYS A 210 15.62 11.68 38.90
N ARG A 211 14.46 12.22 39.25
CA ARG A 211 14.30 13.31 40.22
C ARG A 211 14.13 12.82 41.66
N GLY A 212 14.16 11.50 41.90
CA GLY A 212 13.95 10.91 43.22
C GLY A 212 12.52 11.08 43.74
N MET A 213 11.55 11.22 42.82
CA MET A 213 10.12 11.30 43.10
C MET A 213 9.41 9.98 42.82
#